data_AF-A0A098S981-F1
#
_entry.id   AF-A0A098S981-F1
#
_cell.length_a   1.000
_cell.length_b   1.000
_cell.length_c   1.000
_cell.angle_alpha   90.00
_cell.angle_beta   90.00
_cell.angle_gamma   90.00
#
_symmetry.space_group_name_H-M   'P 1'
#
loop_
_entity.id
_entity.type
_entity.pdbx_description
1 polymer ?
#
loop_
_entity_poly.entity_id
_entity_poly.type
_entity_poly.pdbx_seq_one_letter_code
_entity_poly.pdbx_strand_id
1 'polypeptide(L)'
;MRSLLYTTSLILSLAMAWSCQQEPELIVHESSYIPPLYTQLEYRDTGQIDYSAQEFRLSLPFIGDTYNYGWYDGPVTTAEGPAMQINIAHDTNWFVTYLFGFRFWADSEEESLWTAGHLKNMFEPGRVFLFGKGAGRVDISFAHEGRITHVDQRSRASYLEEPEGQLQIVSTEDYSYLHPIEGQVEGLLVHCSFEGKLGLYDPALTPVTEHFKTDAALTLKNGTAAFLVTYE
;
A
#
# COMPACT_ATOMS: atom_id res chain seq x y z
N MET A 1 -36.05 -36.08 -41.67
CA MET A 1 -34.79 -35.63 -41.03
C MET A 1 -34.80 -34.11 -40.86
N ARG A 2 -35.53 -33.58 -39.87
CA ARG A 2 -35.53 -32.14 -39.54
C ARG A 2 -35.71 -31.82 -38.05
N SER A 3 -35.98 -32.81 -37.20
CA SER A 3 -36.16 -32.61 -35.74
C SER A 3 -34.89 -32.79 -34.91
N LEU A 4 -33.78 -33.26 -35.51
CA LEU A 4 -32.50 -33.50 -34.80
C LEU A 4 -31.56 -32.29 -34.79
N LEU A 5 -31.86 -31.23 -35.55
CA LEU A 5 -31.02 -30.02 -35.64
C LEU A 5 -31.44 -28.91 -34.66
N TYR A 6 -32.66 -28.97 -34.11
CA TYR A 6 -33.16 -27.95 -33.17
C TYR A 6 -32.78 -28.24 -31.71
N THR A 7 -32.51 -29.49 -31.36
CA THR A 7 -32.14 -29.88 -29.99
C THR A 7 -30.69 -29.56 -29.66
N THR A 8 -29.77 -29.70 -30.62
CA THR A 8 -28.35 -29.34 -30.42
C THR A 8 -28.13 -27.84 -30.30
N SER A 9 -28.92 -27.03 -30.99
CA SER A 9 -28.80 -25.56 -30.91
C SER A 9 -29.37 -24.95 -29.62
N LEU A 10 -30.28 -25.66 -28.93
CA LEU A 10 -30.83 -25.22 -27.63
C LEU A 10 -29.91 -25.59 -26.45
N ILE A 11 -29.17 -26.70 -26.57
CA ILE A 11 -28.23 -27.15 -25.52
C ILE A 11 -26.98 -26.26 -25.48
N LEU A 12 -26.54 -25.73 -26.63
CA LEU A 12 -25.37 -24.85 -26.71
C LEU A 12 -25.62 -23.44 -26.11
N SER A 13 -26.85 -22.93 -26.21
CA SER A 13 -27.23 -21.62 -25.65
C SER A 13 -27.47 -21.65 -24.14
N LEU A 14 -27.86 -22.81 -23.58
CA LEU A 14 -27.95 -23.00 -22.12
C LEU A 14 -26.56 -23.12 -21.46
N ALA A 15 -25.56 -23.67 -22.16
CA ALA A 15 -24.19 -23.75 -21.64
C ALA A 15 -23.49 -22.38 -21.58
N MET A 16 -23.80 -21.45 -22.49
CA MET A 16 -23.22 -20.09 -22.47
C MET A 16 -23.91 -19.13 -21.50
N ALA A 17 -25.11 -19.45 -21.02
CA ALA A 17 -25.76 -18.68 -19.93
C ALA A 17 -25.24 -19.08 -18.55
N TRP A 18 -24.58 -20.23 -18.42
CA TRP A 18 -23.95 -20.70 -17.17
C TRP A 18 -22.51 -20.21 -16.97
N SER A 19 -21.89 -19.61 -18.00
CA SER A 19 -20.62 -18.90 -17.87
C SER A 19 -20.79 -17.42 -17.51
N CYS A 20 -22.00 -16.99 -17.14
CA CYS A 20 -22.23 -15.68 -16.54
C CYS A 20 -21.59 -15.66 -15.14
N GLN A 21 -20.36 -15.16 -15.09
CA GLN A 21 -19.73 -14.45 -13.97
C GLN A 21 -20.16 -14.96 -12.59
N GLN A 22 -19.55 -16.07 -12.16
CA GLN A 22 -19.28 -16.19 -10.73
C GLN A 22 -18.27 -15.09 -10.40
N GLU A 23 -18.70 -14.10 -9.62
CA GLU A 23 -17.77 -13.24 -8.90
C GLU A 23 -16.78 -14.14 -8.16
N PRO A 24 -15.47 -13.79 -8.14
CA PRO A 24 -14.47 -14.61 -7.49
C PRO A 24 -14.93 -14.91 -6.05
N GLU A 25 -14.92 -16.19 -5.68
CA GLU A 25 -15.25 -16.62 -4.32
C GLU A 25 -14.35 -15.89 -3.33
N LEU A 26 -14.97 -15.27 -2.32
CA LEU A 26 -14.26 -14.63 -1.23
C LEU A 26 -13.45 -15.72 -0.49
N ILE A 27 -12.12 -15.63 -0.52
CA ILE A 27 -11.26 -16.59 0.18
C ILE A 27 -11.35 -16.30 1.68
N VAL A 28 -12.00 -17.19 2.44
CA VAL A 28 -12.13 -17.09 3.91
C VAL A 28 -11.16 -18.07 4.57
N HIS A 29 -10.27 -17.56 5.43
CA HIS A 29 -9.35 -18.38 6.23
C HIS A 29 -9.85 -18.51 7.68
N GLU A 30 -10.28 -19.73 8.09
CA GLU A 30 -10.87 -20.01 9.42
C GLU A 30 -9.87 -20.18 10.59
N SER A 31 -8.57 -19.96 10.37
CA SER A 31 -7.56 -19.97 11.43
C SER A 31 -6.89 -18.61 11.50
N SER A 32 -6.54 -18.11 12.70
CA SER A 32 -5.76 -16.87 12.90
C SER A 32 -4.70 -16.71 11.81
N TYR A 33 -4.99 -15.83 10.85
CA TYR A 33 -4.26 -15.74 9.59
C TYR A 33 -3.36 -14.53 9.63
N ILE A 34 -2.09 -14.70 9.27
CA ILE A 34 -1.17 -13.57 9.04
C ILE A 34 -1.53 -13.03 7.67
N PRO A 35 -2.11 -11.82 7.55
CA PRO A 35 -2.43 -11.28 6.24
C PRO A 35 -1.12 -11.11 5.47
N PRO A 36 -1.11 -11.27 4.14
CA PRO A 36 0.12 -11.31 3.36
C PRO A 36 0.70 -9.90 3.14
N LEU A 37 0.65 -9.02 4.16
CA LEU A 37 1.06 -7.62 4.03
C LEU A 37 2.56 -7.50 4.26
N TYR A 38 3.22 -6.82 3.34
CA TYR A 38 4.65 -6.59 3.41
C TYR A 38 5.04 -5.36 2.59
N THR A 39 6.24 -4.87 2.86
CA THR A 39 7.02 -4.01 1.97
C THR A 39 8.44 -4.54 1.93
N GLN A 40 8.96 -4.75 0.73
CA GLN A 40 10.35 -5.13 0.48
C GLN A 40 10.97 -4.14 -0.50
N LEU A 41 12.21 -3.74 -0.27
CA LEU A 41 12.93 -2.84 -1.17
C LEU A 41 14.45 -2.97 -1.01
N GLU A 42 15.17 -2.41 -1.96
CA GLU A 42 16.59 -2.11 -1.82
C GLU A 42 16.78 -0.60 -1.83
N TYR A 43 17.57 -0.08 -0.89
CA TYR A 43 17.85 1.35 -0.79
C TYR A 43 19.35 1.65 -0.74
N ARG A 44 19.72 2.88 -1.12
CA ARG A 44 21.09 3.39 -1.03
C ARG A 44 21.07 4.85 -0.63
N ASP A 45 21.81 5.19 0.42
CA ASP A 45 22.02 6.57 0.87
C ASP A 45 23.12 7.28 0.08
N THR A 46 23.07 8.61 0.05
CA THR A 46 24.09 9.49 -0.54
C THR A 46 25.39 9.35 0.26
N GLY A 47 26.28 8.46 -0.20
CA GLY A 47 27.55 8.14 0.46
C GLY A 47 27.82 6.63 0.58
N GLN A 48 26.81 5.80 0.33
CA GLN A 48 26.97 4.35 0.22
C GLN A 48 27.28 3.93 -1.22
N ILE A 49 28.12 2.91 -1.37
CA ILE A 49 28.43 2.31 -2.68
C ILE A 49 27.35 1.28 -3.03
N ASP A 50 27.04 0.41 -2.09
CA ASP A 50 26.13 -0.72 -2.27
C ASP A 50 24.71 -0.41 -1.82
N TYR A 51 23.76 -1.20 -2.30
CA TYR A 51 22.38 -1.18 -1.84
C TYR A 51 22.21 -2.07 -0.60
N SER A 52 21.41 -1.60 0.35
CA SER A 52 20.94 -2.35 1.50
C SER A 52 19.52 -2.85 1.24
N ALA A 53 19.26 -4.13 1.50
CA ALA A 53 17.92 -4.70 1.43
C ALA A 53 17.16 -4.42 2.73
N GLN A 54 15.88 -4.10 2.61
CA GLN A 54 14.96 -3.92 3.73
C GLN A 54 13.66 -4.67 3.47
N GLU A 55 13.15 -5.34 4.49
CA GLU A 55 11.82 -5.95 4.50
C GLU A 55 11.08 -5.57 5.77
N PHE A 56 9.78 -5.31 5.62
CA PHE A 56 8.81 -5.20 6.71
C PHE A 56 7.64 -6.10 6.37
N ARG A 57 7.20 -6.94 7.31
CA ARG A 57 6.10 -7.88 7.10
C ARG A 57 5.16 -7.85 8.30
N LEU A 58 3.86 -7.76 8.05
CA LEU A 58 2.87 -7.93 9.12
C LEU A 58 3.00 -9.37 9.67
N SER A 59 3.10 -9.50 10.98
CA SER A 59 3.12 -10.78 11.71
C SER A 59 1.96 -10.81 12.71
N LEU A 60 1.55 -12.02 13.13
CA LEU A 60 0.52 -12.13 14.18
C LEU A 60 0.94 -11.34 15.42
N PRO A 61 0.00 -10.70 16.13
CA PRO A 61 0.28 -10.24 17.47
C PRO A 61 0.68 -11.46 18.33
N PHE A 62 1.92 -11.44 18.81
CA PHE A 62 2.45 -12.29 19.88
C PHE A 62 2.81 -13.75 19.54
N ILE A 63 4.09 -13.98 19.19
CA ILE A 63 4.83 -15.21 19.52
C ILE A 63 6.16 -14.79 20.19
N GLY A 64 6.18 -14.66 21.52
CA GLY A 64 7.41 -14.37 22.30
C GLY A 64 7.93 -12.92 22.24
N ASP A 65 9.24 -12.74 22.44
CA ASP A 65 9.95 -11.45 22.47
C ASP A 65 10.18 -10.81 21.08
N THR A 66 9.43 -11.24 20.06
CA THR A 66 9.61 -10.79 18.68
C THR A 66 8.74 -9.55 18.41
N TYR A 67 9.39 -8.45 18.06
CA TYR A 67 8.75 -7.20 17.64
C TYR A 67 7.78 -7.45 16.47
N ASN A 68 6.55 -6.92 16.55
CA ASN A 68 5.55 -7.03 15.47
C ASN A 68 5.37 -5.67 14.81
N TYR A 69 5.32 -5.65 13.48
CA TYR A 69 4.94 -4.45 12.73
C TYR A 69 3.41 -4.35 12.68
N GLY A 70 2.86 -3.22 13.08
CA GLY A 70 1.45 -2.89 12.92
C GLY A 70 1.18 -2.29 11.53
N TRP A 71 -0.05 -2.51 11.05
CA TRP A 71 -0.56 -1.96 9.80
C TRP A 71 -1.62 -0.91 10.11
N TYR A 72 -1.48 0.29 9.55
CA TYR A 72 -2.39 1.40 9.80
C TYR A 72 -2.77 2.07 8.49
N ASP A 73 -4.01 1.89 8.06
CA ASP A 73 -4.61 2.60 6.94
C ASP A 73 -5.73 3.53 7.40
N GLY A 74 -6.02 4.54 6.59
CA GLY A 74 -7.16 5.41 6.82
C GLY A 74 -7.08 6.75 6.08
N PRO A 75 -8.21 7.43 5.97
CA PRO A 75 -8.28 8.73 5.32
C PRO A 75 -7.59 9.81 6.16
N VAL A 76 -6.89 10.72 5.49
CA VAL A 76 -6.28 11.90 6.08
C VAL A 76 -6.59 13.14 5.25
N THR A 77 -6.70 14.29 5.89
CA THR A 77 -6.78 15.59 5.20
C THR A 77 -5.41 16.24 5.20
N THR A 78 -4.93 16.63 4.03
CA THR A 78 -3.64 17.30 3.85
C THR A 78 -3.83 18.67 3.19
N ALA A 79 -2.77 19.47 3.15
CA ALA A 79 -2.78 20.74 2.41
C ALA A 79 -3.07 20.55 0.91
N GLU A 80 -2.71 19.40 0.36
CA GLU A 80 -2.93 19.04 -1.05
C GLU A 80 -4.26 18.30 -1.30
N GLY A 81 -5.12 18.21 -0.27
CA GLY A 81 -6.45 17.60 -0.36
C GLY A 81 -6.58 16.29 0.42
N PRO A 82 -7.70 15.59 0.23
CA PRO A 82 -7.98 14.31 0.87
C PRO A 82 -7.05 13.21 0.32
N ALA A 83 -6.50 12.38 1.21
CA ALA A 83 -5.61 11.30 0.86
C ALA A 83 -5.91 10.02 1.65
N MET A 84 -5.67 8.87 1.04
CA MET A 84 -5.61 7.58 1.73
C MET A 84 -4.18 7.37 2.21
N GLN A 85 -3.98 7.29 3.52
CA GLN A 85 -2.68 7.03 4.12
C GLN A 85 -2.59 5.59 4.58
N ILE A 86 -1.44 4.98 4.32
CA ILE A 86 -1.09 3.62 4.67
C ILE A 86 0.27 3.65 5.33
N ASN A 87 0.42 3.08 6.52
CA ASN A 87 1.70 2.99 7.20
C ASN A 87 1.95 1.59 7.76
N ILE A 88 3.23 1.23 7.72
CA ILE A 88 3.81 0.17 8.53
C ILE A 88 4.49 0.85 9.70
N ALA A 89 4.15 0.44 10.91
CA ALA A 89 4.78 0.96 12.11
C ALA A 89 5.30 -0.17 12.99
N HIS A 90 6.33 0.11 13.76
CA HIS A 90 6.69 -0.69 14.91
C HIS A 90 5.96 -0.11 16.13
N ASP A 91 5.05 -0.89 16.70
CA ASP A 91 4.31 -0.51 17.89
C ASP A 91 5.00 -1.11 19.13
N THR A 92 5.41 -0.25 20.04
CA THR A 92 5.87 -0.63 21.38
C THR A 92 4.86 -0.11 22.39
N ASN A 93 4.76 -0.74 23.57
CA ASN A 93 3.85 -0.30 24.65
C ASN A 93 3.94 1.20 25.04
N TRP A 94 4.94 1.93 24.56
CA TRP A 94 5.20 3.33 24.89
C TRP A 94 5.09 4.27 23.69
N PHE A 95 5.40 3.82 22.46
CA PHE A 95 5.44 4.66 21.27
C PHE A 95 5.20 3.85 20.00
N VAL A 96 4.50 4.46 19.04
CA VAL A 96 4.37 3.99 17.65
C VAL A 96 5.44 4.66 16.79
N THR A 97 6.28 3.85 16.14
CA THR A 97 7.32 4.31 15.22
C THR A 97 6.95 3.94 13.80
N TYR A 98 6.54 4.91 12.99
CA TYR A 98 6.25 4.68 11.56
C TYR A 98 7.53 4.44 10.77
N LEU A 99 7.63 3.29 10.12
CA LEU A 99 8.84 2.83 9.42
C LEU A 99 8.73 3.03 7.91
N PHE A 100 7.56 2.75 7.36
CA PHE A 100 7.30 2.88 5.94
C PHE A 100 5.87 3.34 5.73
N GLY A 101 5.58 4.06 4.65
CA GLY A 101 4.20 4.40 4.34
C GLY A 101 3.99 4.93 2.94
N PHE A 102 2.77 4.78 2.47
CA PHE A 102 2.25 5.37 1.25
C PHE A 102 1.18 6.39 1.60
N ARG A 103 1.11 7.46 0.83
CA ARG A 103 0.00 8.41 0.87
C ARG A 103 -0.48 8.66 -0.53
N PHE A 104 -1.69 8.22 -0.84
CA PHE A 104 -2.28 8.37 -2.16
C PHE A 104 -3.32 9.49 -2.14
N TRP A 105 -3.20 10.47 -3.02
CA TRP A 105 -4.22 11.51 -3.17
C TRP A 105 -5.26 11.11 -4.22
N ALA A 106 -6.53 11.40 -3.94
CA ALA A 106 -7.61 11.23 -4.91
C ALA A 106 -7.36 12.10 -6.15
N ASP A 107 -7.88 11.70 -7.32
CA ASP A 107 -7.72 12.50 -8.55
C ASP A 107 -8.58 13.78 -8.49
N SER A 108 -9.64 13.77 -7.68
CA SER A 108 -10.51 14.91 -7.44
C SER A 108 -11.02 14.95 -5.99
N GLU A 109 -11.48 16.13 -5.54
CA GLU A 109 -12.09 16.27 -4.21
C GLU A 109 -13.44 15.54 -4.11
N GLU A 110 -14.16 15.36 -5.23
CA GLU A 110 -15.45 14.64 -5.27
C GLU A 110 -15.28 13.12 -5.08
N GLU A 111 -14.06 12.62 -5.26
CA GLU A 111 -13.68 11.22 -5.10
C GLU A 111 -13.34 10.82 -3.64
N SER A 112 -13.36 11.77 -2.70
CA SER A 112 -12.90 11.57 -1.31
C SER A 112 -13.87 10.79 -0.39
N LEU A 113 -14.83 10.06 -0.96
CA LEU A 113 -15.80 9.30 -0.17
C LEU A 113 -15.24 7.96 0.33
N TRP A 114 -14.04 7.56 -0.13
CA TRP A 114 -13.31 6.34 0.25
C TRP A 114 -14.12 5.03 0.25
N THR A 115 -15.24 5.02 -0.48
CA THR A 115 -16.09 3.84 -0.64
C THR A 115 -15.31 2.69 -1.28
N ALA A 116 -15.74 1.45 -1.04
CA ALA A 116 -15.15 0.28 -1.67
C ALA A 116 -15.06 0.42 -3.21
N GLY A 117 -16.08 0.98 -3.86
CA GLY A 117 -16.07 1.25 -5.31
C GLY A 117 -15.00 2.26 -5.72
N HIS A 118 -14.82 3.32 -4.95
CA HIS A 118 -13.76 4.31 -5.20
C HIS A 118 -12.37 3.69 -5.02
N LEU A 119 -12.14 2.95 -3.93
CA LEU A 119 -10.86 2.27 -3.68
C LEU A 119 -10.49 1.28 -4.79
N LYS A 120 -11.47 0.50 -5.27
CA LYS A 120 -11.28 -0.41 -6.41
C LYS A 120 -10.87 0.32 -7.69
N ASN A 121 -11.46 1.49 -7.95
CA ASN A 121 -11.09 2.32 -9.11
C ASN A 121 -9.71 2.99 -8.93
N MET A 122 -9.42 3.48 -7.72
CA MET A 122 -8.15 4.11 -7.38
C MET A 122 -6.99 3.13 -7.51
N PHE A 123 -7.17 1.88 -7.12
CA PHE A 123 -6.15 0.83 -7.18
C PHE A 123 -6.39 -0.15 -8.33
N GLU A 124 -6.88 0.31 -9.49
CA GLU A 124 -7.03 -0.57 -10.65
C GLU A 124 -5.66 -1.16 -11.09
N PRO A 125 -5.57 -2.48 -11.37
CA PRO A 125 -4.33 -3.08 -11.86
C PRO A 125 -3.78 -2.40 -13.11
N GLY A 126 -2.48 -2.15 -13.13
CA GLY A 126 -1.79 -1.42 -14.20
C GLY A 126 -1.74 0.10 -13.98
N ARG A 127 -2.51 0.65 -13.03
CA ARG A 127 -2.45 2.07 -12.68
C ARG A 127 -1.08 2.46 -12.14
N VAL A 128 -0.59 3.63 -12.55
CA VAL A 128 0.70 4.18 -12.16
C VAL A 128 0.50 5.48 -11.42
N PHE A 129 1.10 5.58 -10.24
CA PHE A 129 1.20 6.80 -9.45
C PHE A 129 2.62 7.33 -9.54
N LEU A 130 2.75 8.58 -9.98
CA LEU A 130 4.03 9.28 -9.90
C LEU A 130 4.28 9.73 -8.47
N PHE A 131 5.56 9.75 -8.08
CA PHE A 131 5.94 10.24 -6.78
C PHE A 131 5.63 11.74 -6.62
N GLY A 132 5.30 12.16 -5.40
CA GLY A 132 5.07 13.54 -5.02
C GLY A 132 3.71 13.76 -4.37
N LYS A 133 3.36 15.03 -4.14
CA LYS A 133 2.10 15.42 -3.48
C LYS A 133 1.06 15.89 -4.48
N GLY A 134 -0.22 15.69 -4.13
CA GLY A 134 -1.37 16.20 -4.86
C GLY A 134 -2.04 15.16 -5.76
N ALA A 135 -3.12 15.58 -6.42
CA ALA A 135 -4.04 14.71 -7.13
C ALA A 135 -3.37 13.68 -8.05
N GLY A 136 -3.78 12.42 -7.92
CA GLY A 136 -3.27 11.30 -8.72
C GLY A 136 -1.82 10.90 -8.46
N ARG A 137 -1.22 11.38 -7.36
CA ARG A 137 0.15 11.05 -6.96
C ARG A 137 0.19 10.20 -5.70
N VAL A 138 1.38 9.65 -5.44
CA VAL A 138 1.70 8.95 -4.20
C VAL A 138 2.95 9.56 -3.57
N ASP A 139 2.93 9.76 -2.26
CA ASP A 139 4.13 10.07 -1.49
C ASP A 139 4.55 8.82 -0.73
N ILE A 140 5.79 8.41 -0.94
CA ILE A 140 6.40 7.28 -0.25
C ILE A 140 7.24 7.84 0.89
N SER A 141 7.16 7.18 2.04
CA SER A 141 7.94 7.53 3.23
C SER A 141 8.69 6.31 3.76
N PHE A 142 9.94 6.50 4.17
CA PHE A 142 10.80 5.44 4.69
C PHE A 142 11.74 5.97 5.78
N ALA A 143 11.75 5.30 6.94
CA ALA A 143 12.72 5.48 8.01
C ALA A 143 13.82 4.43 7.85
N HIS A 144 14.95 4.81 7.28
CA HIS A 144 16.10 3.91 7.15
C HIS A 144 16.93 3.86 8.44
N GLU A 145 17.61 2.74 8.66
CA GLU A 145 18.31 2.44 9.91
C GLU A 145 19.40 3.48 10.28
N GLY A 146 19.61 3.65 11.59
CA GLY A 146 20.65 4.52 12.16
C GLY A 146 20.20 5.96 12.48
N ARG A 147 18.97 6.35 12.09
CA ARG A 147 18.45 7.71 12.29
C ARG A 147 17.11 7.78 13.02
N ILE A 148 16.61 6.66 13.53
CA ILE A 148 15.32 6.57 14.24
C ILE A 148 15.55 6.86 15.73
N THR A 149 15.33 8.12 16.13
CA THR A 149 15.39 8.54 17.54
C THR A 149 14.04 9.01 18.08
N HIS A 150 13.11 9.43 17.22
CA HIS A 150 11.79 9.97 17.60
C HIS A 150 10.66 9.66 16.61
N VAL A 151 9.44 10.03 17.01
CA VAL A 151 8.17 9.87 16.27
C VAL A 151 8.22 10.58 14.90
N ASP A 152 8.01 9.81 13.82
CA ASP A 152 7.90 10.24 12.40
C ASP A 152 9.14 10.94 11.78
N GLN A 153 10.31 10.29 11.85
CA GLN A 153 11.55 10.72 11.19
C GLN A 153 11.79 10.00 9.85
N ARG A 154 10.82 10.08 8.93
CA ARG A 154 10.88 9.39 7.64
C ARG A 154 11.37 10.31 6.53
N SER A 155 12.27 9.81 5.70
CA SER A 155 12.55 10.40 4.38
C SER A 155 11.33 10.25 3.49
N ARG A 156 11.07 11.21 2.60
CA ARG A 156 9.86 11.23 1.75
C ARG A 156 10.17 11.62 0.32
N ALA A 157 9.44 11.07 -0.64
CA ALA A 157 9.59 11.48 -2.04
C ALA A 157 9.30 12.98 -2.22
N SER A 158 8.30 13.48 -1.50
CA SER A 158 7.91 14.89 -1.51
C SER A 158 8.93 15.87 -0.91
N TYR A 159 9.97 15.38 -0.24
CA TYR A 159 11.06 16.23 0.25
C TYR A 159 12.07 16.62 -0.86
N LEU A 160 12.04 15.95 -2.01
CA LEU A 160 12.77 16.45 -3.17
C LEU A 160 12.04 17.64 -3.80
N GLU A 161 12.79 18.58 -4.36
CA GLU A 161 12.21 19.65 -5.17
C GLU A 161 11.47 19.08 -6.39
N GLU A 162 12.10 18.08 -7.03
CA GLU A 162 11.54 17.33 -8.14
C GLU A 162 11.44 15.84 -7.74
N PRO A 163 10.27 15.39 -7.25
CA PRO A 163 10.06 13.98 -6.94
C PRO A 163 10.30 13.10 -8.17
N GLU A 164 11.11 12.05 -7.99
CA GLU A 164 11.49 11.12 -9.06
C GLU A 164 11.10 9.70 -8.63
N GLY A 165 10.31 9.03 -9.46
CA GLY A 165 9.90 7.66 -9.20
C GLY A 165 8.42 7.42 -9.46
N GLN A 166 8.06 6.16 -9.36
CA GLN A 166 6.70 5.70 -9.61
C GLN A 166 6.37 4.48 -8.76
N LEU A 167 5.07 4.30 -8.55
CA LEU A 167 4.46 3.09 -8.01
C LEU A 167 3.45 2.59 -9.03
N GLN A 168 3.53 1.31 -9.36
CA GLN A 168 2.57 0.65 -10.24
C GLN A 168 1.78 -0.38 -9.45
N ILE A 169 0.45 -0.35 -9.60
CA ILE A 169 -0.43 -1.38 -9.08
C ILE A 169 -0.31 -2.61 -9.97
N VAL A 170 0.02 -3.74 -9.36
CA VAL A 170 0.25 -5.02 -10.06
C VAL A 170 -1.03 -5.85 -10.08
N SER A 171 -1.68 -5.99 -8.92
CA SER A 171 -2.94 -6.71 -8.78
C SER A 171 -3.71 -6.22 -7.57
N THR A 172 -5.02 -6.47 -7.59
CA THR A 172 -5.91 -6.23 -6.46
C THR A 172 -6.90 -7.37 -6.31
N GLU A 173 -7.31 -7.63 -5.07
CA GLU A 173 -8.36 -8.60 -4.76
C GLU A 173 -9.13 -8.18 -3.51
N ASP A 174 -10.43 -8.50 -3.48
CA ASP A 174 -11.22 -8.40 -2.25
C ASP A 174 -10.64 -9.39 -1.24
N TYR A 175 -10.39 -8.93 -0.02
CA TYR A 175 -9.65 -9.68 0.97
C TYR A 175 -10.29 -9.57 2.34
N SER A 176 -10.27 -10.68 3.07
CA SER A 176 -10.79 -10.72 4.43
C SER A 176 -10.03 -11.71 5.31
N TYR A 177 -9.85 -11.35 6.58
CA TYR A 177 -9.22 -12.21 7.58
C TYR A 177 -9.77 -11.95 8.98
N LEU A 178 -9.62 -12.93 9.86
CA LEU A 178 -9.98 -12.80 11.27
C LEU A 178 -8.77 -12.26 12.06
N HIS A 179 -8.79 -10.96 12.38
CA HIS A 179 -7.80 -10.33 13.24
C HIS A 179 -8.04 -10.71 14.72
N PRO A 180 -7.01 -11.06 15.50
CA PRO A 180 -7.18 -11.50 16.89
C PRO A 180 -7.82 -10.47 17.84
N ILE A 181 -7.72 -9.18 17.52
CA ILE A 181 -8.21 -8.08 18.37
C ILE A 181 -9.43 -7.39 17.74
N GLU A 182 -9.38 -7.11 16.44
CA GLU A 182 -10.39 -6.31 15.75
C GLU A 182 -11.56 -7.16 15.20
N GLY A 183 -11.42 -8.49 15.21
CA GLY A 183 -12.41 -9.39 14.64
C GLY A 183 -12.27 -9.50 13.13
N GLN A 184 -13.38 -9.62 12.42
CA GLN A 184 -13.36 -9.74 10.96
C GLN A 184 -12.91 -8.41 10.34
N VAL A 185 -11.83 -8.45 9.57
CA VAL A 185 -11.33 -7.32 8.78
C VAL A 185 -11.60 -7.62 7.32
N GLU A 186 -12.14 -6.63 6.60
CA GLU A 186 -12.48 -6.71 5.18
C GLU A 186 -11.90 -5.48 4.46
N GLY A 187 -11.40 -5.68 3.24
CA GLY A 187 -10.80 -4.60 2.47
C GLY A 187 -10.33 -5.04 1.08
N LEU A 188 -9.61 -4.13 0.42
CA LEU A 188 -8.94 -4.38 -0.84
C LEU A 188 -7.47 -4.67 -0.58
N LEU A 189 -7.02 -5.90 -0.88
CA LEU A 189 -5.60 -6.24 -0.87
C LEU A 189 -4.99 -5.76 -2.19
N VAL A 190 -3.97 -4.92 -2.08
CA VAL A 190 -3.31 -4.26 -3.19
C VAL A 190 -1.86 -4.67 -3.24
N HIS A 191 -1.43 -5.20 -4.39
CA HIS A 191 -0.04 -5.50 -4.68
C HIS A 191 0.53 -4.42 -5.60
N CYS A 192 1.71 -3.92 -5.27
CA CYS A 192 2.38 -2.91 -6.08
C CYS A 192 3.89 -3.15 -6.20
N SER A 193 4.48 -2.52 -7.22
CA SER A 193 5.92 -2.35 -7.37
C SER A 193 6.28 -0.88 -7.40
N PHE A 194 7.44 -0.50 -6.88
CA PHE A 194 7.88 0.89 -6.85
C PHE A 194 9.40 1.03 -6.94
N GLU A 195 9.82 2.16 -7.49
CA GLU A 195 11.23 2.57 -7.57
C GLU A 195 11.30 4.10 -7.68
N GLY A 196 12.44 4.69 -7.28
CA GLY A 196 12.63 6.13 -7.36
C GLY A 196 13.55 6.67 -6.29
N LYS A 197 13.32 7.92 -5.89
CA LYS A 197 14.14 8.61 -4.90
C LYS A 197 13.28 9.25 -3.81
N LEU A 198 13.78 9.22 -2.59
CA LEU A 198 13.22 9.94 -1.45
C LEU A 198 14.20 11.05 -1.03
N GLY A 199 13.68 12.23 -0.70
CA GLY A 199 14.47 13.28 -0.08
C GLY A 199 14.86 12.86 1.32
N LEU A 200 16.16 12.86 1.59
CA LEU A 200 16.76 12.42 2.84
C LEU A 200 16.37 13.36 3.98
N TYR A 201 15.71 12.81 4.99
CA TYR A 201 15.45 13.53 6.23
C TYR A 201 16.58 13.30 7.24
N ASP A 202 17.14 14.38 7.78
CA ASP A 202 18.15 14.34 8.84
C ASP A 202 17.66 15.09 10.10
N PRO A 203 17.28 14.36 11.17
CA PRO A 203 16.77 14.98 12.39
C PRO A 203 17.82 15.80 13.15
N ALA A 204 19.13 15.58 12.91
CA ALA A 204 20.17 16.37 13.54
C ALA A 204 20.31 17.77 12.92
N LEU A 205 19.79 17.96 11.71
CA LEU A 205 19.99 19.18 10.94
C LEU A 205 18.72 20.01 10.78
N THR A 206 17.53 19.40 10.90
CA THR A 206 16.28 20.13 10.59
C THR A 206 15.06 19.64 11.37
N PRO A 207 14.23 20.53 11.96
CA PRO A 207 12.92 20.14 12.47
C PRO A 207 11.96 19.75 11.32
N VAL A 208 11.14 18.72 11.54
CA VAL A 208 10.09 18.32 10.57
C VAL A 208 9.11 19.48 10.40
N THR A 209 9.05 20.04 9.19
CA THR A 209 7.99 20.96 8.77
C THR A 209 7.38 20.42 7.47
N GLU A 210 6.11 20.72 7.20
CA GLU A 210 5.43 20.28 5.98
C GLU A 210 6.07 20.81 4.67
N HIS A 211 6.93 21.83 4.81
CA HIS A 211 7.64 22.52 3.74
C HIS A 211 9.13 22.12 3.64
N PHE A 212 9.58 21.11 4.38
CA PHE A 212 10.97 20.65 4.29
C PHE A 212 11.31 20.19 2.86
N LYS A 213 12.48 20.62 2.38
CA LYS A 213 13.04 20.27 1.07
C LYS A 213 14.53 19.99 1.18
N THR A 214 15.03 19.10 0.33
CA THR A 214 16.44 18.66 0.30
C THR A 214 16.83 18.19 -1.10
N ASP A 215 18.12 18.27 -1.41
CA ASP A 215 18.76 17.69 -2.60
C ASP A 215 19.42 16.33 -2.32
N ALA A 216 19.69 16.02 -1.05
CA ALA A 216 20.17 14.71 -0.62
C ALA A 216 19.07 13.66 -0.78
N ALA A 217 19.42 12.51 -1.35
CA ALA A 217 18.43 11.50 -1.72
C ALA A 217 18.81 10.08 -1.25
N LEU A 218 17.78 9.33 -0.85
CA LEU A 218 17.80 7.87 -0.80
C LEU A 218 17.31 7.35 -2.15
N THR A 219 18.10 6.51 -2.81
CA THR A 219 17.64 5.81 -4.02
C THR A 219 16.96 4.51 -3.62
N LEU A 220 15.76 4.25 -4.13
CA LEU A 220 15.01 3.02 -3.96
C LEU A 220 14.95 2.24 -5.27
N LYS A 221 15.09 0.93 -5.21
CA LYS A 221 14.86 0.02 -6.34
C LYS A 221 14.29 -1.31 -5.87
N ASN A 222 13.79 -2.10 -6.81
CA ASN A 222 13.24 -3.43 -6.55
C ASN A 222 12.15 -3.41 -5.45
N GLY A 223 11.44 -2.28 -5.32
CA GLY A 223 10.40 -2.10 -4.32
C GLY A 223 9.18 -2.91 -4.69
N THR A 224 8.67 -3.67 -3.74
CA THR A 224 7.40 -4.40 -3.83
C THR A 224 6.66 -4.30 -2.52
N ALA A 225 5.34 -4.21 -2.57
CA ALA A 225 4.51 -4.23 -1.37
C ALA A 225 3.18 -4.92 -1.63
N ALA A 226 2.64 -5.48 -0.56
CA ALA A 226 1.25 -5.91 -0.47
C ALA A 226 0.63 -5.18 0.73
N PHE A 227 -0.44 -4.44 0.50
CA PHE A 227 -1.14 -3.67 1.52
C PHE A 227 -2.64 -3.89 1.50
N LEU A 228 -3.26 -3.81 2.67
CA LEU A 228 -4.71 -3.79 2.80
C LEU A 228 -5.18 -2.35 2.97
N VAL A 229 -6.24 -1.99 2.26
CA VAL A 229 -7.06 -0.80 2.54
C VAL A 229 -8.43 -1.30 2.99
N THR A 230 -8.78 -1.01 4.24
CA THR A 230 -10.01 -1.47 4.88
C THR A 230 -11.24 -0.80 4.27
N TYR A 231 -12.34 -1.54 4.19
CA TYR A 231 -13.63 -0.98 3.79
C TYR A 231 -14.31 -0.34 5.00
N GLU A 232 -14.83 0.88 4.80
CA GLU A 232 -15.70 1.57 5.77
C GLU A 232 -17.14 1.04 5.76
#